data_AF-A0A1F6FJK3-F1
#
_entry.id   AF-A0A1F6FJK3-F1
#
_cell.length_a   1.000
_cell.length_b   1.000
_cell.length_c   1.000
_cell.angle_alpha   90.00
_cell.angle_beta   90.00
_cell.angle_gamma   90.00
#
_symmetry.space_group_name_H-M   'P 1'
#
loop_
_entity.id
_entity.type
_entity.pdbx_description
1 polymer ?
#
loop_
_entity_poly.entity_id
_entity_poly.type
_entity_poly.pdbx_seq_one_letter_code
_entity_poly.pdbx_strand_id
1 'polypeptide(L)' 'MIRFIFLISLVVIVIFTSPFLALPLAVWYSLRYFAPELIFIAALLDAYFGAVSTIPYYTLSAFLVIIVTMFIKRYIMI' A
#
# COMPACT_ATOMS: atom_id res chain seq x y z
N MET A 1 4.60 -9.00 15.13
CA MET A 1 3.15 -9.32 15.17
C MET A 1 2.28 -8.13 14.75
N ILE A 2 2.42 -6.94 15.36
CA ILE A 2 1.64 -5.73 15.00
C ILE A 2 1.67 -5.42 13.48
N ARG A 3 2.84 -5.54 12.86
CA ARG A 3 3.03 -5.32 11.41
C ARG A 3 2.11 -6.18 10.54
N PHE A 4 2.03 -7.48 10.82
CA PHE A 4 1.17 -8.42 10.08
C PHE A 4 -0.31 -8.14 10.29
N ILE A 5 -0.72 -7.75 11.51
CA ILE A 5 -2.11 -7.39 11.81
C ILE A 5 -2.52 -6.19 10.95
N PHE A 6 -1.71 -5.14 10.93
CA PHE A 6 -1.97 -3.95 10.11
C PHE A 6 -2.09 -4.28 8.62
N LEU A 7 -1.21 -5.14 8.12
CA LEU A 7 -1.22 -5.57 6.73
C LEU A 7 -2.50 -6.34 6.38
N ILE A 8 -2.92 -7.27 7.23
CA ILE A 8 -4.17 -8.01 7.06
C ILE A 8 -5.37 -7.05 7.09
N SER A 9 -5.40 -6.12 8.05
CA SER A 9 -6.45 -5.09 8.12
C SER A 9 -6.51 -4.24 6.85
N LEU A 10 -5.35 -3.88 6.28
CA LEU A 10 -5.28 -3.10 5.05
C LEU A 10 -5.85 -3.88 3.86
N VAL A 11 -5.51 -5.17 3.73
CA VAL A 11 -6.07 -6.06 2.70
C VAL A 11 -7.59 -6.17 2.84
N VAL A 12 -8.09 -6.40 4.05
CA VAL A 12 -9.53 -6.50 4.33
C VAL A 12 -10.24 -5.19 3.95
N ILE A 13 -9.69 -4.04 4.35
CA ILE A 13 -10.28 -2.73 4.02
C ILE A 13 -10.33 -2.53 2.51
N VAL A 14 -9.26 -2.83 1.76
CA VAL A 14 -9.28 -2.66 0.29
C VAL A 14 -10.35 -3.53 -0.36
N ILE A 15 -10.48 -4.79 0.06
CA ILE A 15 -11.41 -5.74 -0.56
C ILE A 15 -12.87 -5.39 -0.26
N PHE A 16 -13.19 -5.04 0.98
CA PHE A 16 -14.59 -4.89 1.42
C PHE A 16 -15.10 -3.45 1.41
N THR A 17 -14.24 -2.45 1.21
CA THR A 17 -14.66 -1.04 1.24
C THR A 17 -14.29 -0.31 -0.06
N SER A 18 -13.41 0.67 0.01
CA SER A 18 -12.94 1.47 -1.12
C SER A 18 -11.42 1.57 -1.08
N PRO A 19 -10.72 1.39 -2.22
CA PRO A 19 -9.27 1.56 -2.28
C PRO A 19 -8.80 2.94 -1.84
N PHE A 20 -9.64 3.98 -1.99
CA PHE A 20 -9.35 5.33 -1.52
C PHE A 20 -9.19 5.41 0.00
N LEU A 21 -9.91 4.57 0.77
CA LEU A 21 -9.79 4.50 2.22
C LEU A 21 -8.52 3.76 2.67
N ALA A 22 -8.00 2.87 1.83
CA ALA A 22 -6.78 2.13 2.12
C ALA A 22 -5.51 2.95 1.90
N LEU A 23 -5.57 4.00 1.08
CA LEU A 23 -4.40 4.82 0.74
C LEU A 23 -3.80 5.56 1.95
N PRO A 24 -4.57 6.26 2.81
CA PRO A 24 -4.04 6.87 4.03
C PRO A 24 -3.37 5.85 4.97
N LEU A 25 -3.95 4.65 5.08
CA LEU A 25 -3.41 3.57 5.90
C LEU A 25 -2.12 3.01 5.30
N ALA A 26 -2.05 2.83 3.98
CA ALA A 26 -0.83 2.41 3.28
C ALA A 26 0.30 3.43 3.44
N VAL A 27 -0.02 4.73 3.34
CA VAL A 27 0.94 5.81 3.58
C VAL A 27 1.43 5.79 5.03
N TRP A 28 0.53 5.72 6.01
CA TRP A 28 0.91 5.67 7.42
C TRP A 28 1.77 4.44 7.74
N TYR A 29 1.37 3.28 7.23
CA TYR A 29 2.11 2.02 7.39
C TYR A 29 3.50 2.09 6.76
N SER A 30 3.59 2.62 5.53
CA SER A 30 4.85 2.83 4.82
C SER A 30 5.71 3.92 5.43
N LEU A 31 5.15 4.91 6.14
CA LEU A 31 5.92 5.87 6.94
C LEU A 31 6.53 5.21 8.18
N ARG A 32 5.81 4.31 8.84
CA ARG A 32 6.28 3.65 10.07
C ARG A 32 7.21 2.47 9.83
N TYR A 33 7.02 1.73 8.74
CA TYR A 33 7.80 0.53 8.39
C TYR A 33 8.31 0.62 6.96
N PHE A 34 9.43 -0.03 6.62
CA PHE A 34 9.78 -0.24 5.22
C PHE A 34 8.90 -1.38 4.68
N ALA A 35 7.96 -1.05 3.79
CA ALA A 35 6.79 -1.88 3.46
C ALA A 35 6.75 -2.40 2.00
N PRO A 36 7.79 -3.09 1.47
CA PRO A 36 7.78 -3.60 0.10
C PRO A 36 6.67 -4.62 -0.17
N GLU A 37 6.15 -5.28 0.88
CA GLU A 37 5.03 -6.21 0.78
C GLU A 37 3.73 -5.57 0.28
N LEU A 38 3.57 -4.24 0.39
CA LEU A 38 2.46 -3.52 -0.22
C LEU A 38 2.42 -3.66 -1.75
N ILE A 39 3.58 -3.79 -2.41
CA ILE A 39 3.66 -3.98 -3.87
C ILE A 39 3.05 -5.34 -4.25
N PHE A 40 3.37 -6.39 -3.50
CA PHE A 40 2.83 -7.72 -3.77
C PHE A 40 1.32 -7.77 -3.56
N ILE A 41 0.82 -7.14 -2.48
CA ILE A 41 -0.62 -7.03 -2.24
C ILE A 41 -1.30 -6.24 -3.36
N ALA A 42 -0.71 -5.11 -3.76
CA ALA A 42 -1.24 -4.27 -4.81
C ALA A 42 -1.28 -4.99 -6.18
N ALA A 43 -0.28 -5.82 -6.48
CA ALA A 43 -0.28 -6.65 -7.68
C ALA A 43 -1.39 -7.70 -7.66
N LEU A 44 -1.66 -8.31 -6.49
CA LEU A 44 -2.81 -9.22 -6.33
C LEU A 44 -4.14 -8.48 -6.50
N LEU A 45 -4.23 -7.23 -6.04
CA LEU A 45 -5.41 -6.39 -6.22
C LEU A 45 -5.61 -5.98 -7.69
N ASP A 46 -4.54 -5.64 -8.40
CA ASP A 46 -4.61 -5.39 -9.85
C ASP A 46 -5.13 -6.64 -10.58
N ALA A 47 -4.67 -7.83 -10.21
CA ALA A 47 -5.15 -9.09 -10.77
C ALA A 47 -6.63 -9.35 -10.42
N TYR A 48 -7.01 -9.12 -9.16
CA TYR A 48 -8.37 -9.34 -8.67
C TYR A 48 -9.40 -8.41 -9.32
N PHE A 49 -9.08 -7.12 -9.46
CA PHE A 49 -9.97 -6.13 -10.07
C PHE A 49 -9.82 -6.03 -11.59
N GLY A 50 -9.00 -6.88 -12.22
CA GLY A 50 -8.80 -6.90 -13.68
C GLY A 50 -7.99 -5.73 -14.24
N ALA A 51 -7.35 -4.93 -13.39
CA ALA A 51 -6.54 -3.78 -13.79
C ALA A 51 -5.24 -4.19 -14.52
N VAL A 52 -4.83 -5.46 -14.45
CA VAL A 52 -3.70 -6.03 -15.23
C VAL A 52 -3.90 -5.90 -16.74
N SER A 53 -5.15 -5.89 -17.22
CA SER A 53 -5.47 -5.67 -18.64
C SER A 53 -5.24 -4.22 -19.09
N THR A 54 -5.03 -3.32 -18.13
CA THR A 54 -4.78 -1.89 -18.31
C THR A 54 -3.51 -1.47 -17.56
N ILE A 55 -3.44 -0.24 -17.09
CA ILE A 55 -2.35 0.24 -16.24
C ILE A 55 -2.55 -0.35 -14.83
N PRO A 56 -1.55 -1.05 -14.24
CA PRO A 56 -1.66 -1.64 -12.90
C PRO A 56 -1.57 -0.54 -11.83
N TYR A 57 -2.65 0.24 -11.70
CA TYR A 57 -2.67 1.47 -10.93
C TYR A 57 -2.58 1.21 -9.43
N TYR A 58 -2.99 0.03 -8.92
CA TYR A 58 -2.76 -0.31 -7.51
C TYR A 58 -1.26 -0.51 -7.26
N THR A 59 -0.59 -1.31 -8.07
CA THR A 59 0.85 -1.60 -7.93
C THR A 59 1.69 -0.34 -8.09
N LEU A 60 1.39 0.47 -9.10
CA LEU A 60 2.07 1.75 -9.32
C LEU A 60 1.85 2.72 -8.16
N SER A 61 0.62 2.79 -7.62
CA SER A 61 0.33 3.63 -6.45
C SER A 61 1.09 3.17 -5.22
N ALA A 62 1.15 1.86 -4.95
CA ALA A 62 1.91 1.30 -3.83
C ALA A 62 3.40 1.61 -3.95
N PHE A 63 3.97 1.47 -5.15
CA PHE A 63 5.36 1.81 -5.43
C PHE A 63 5.64 3.31 -5.20
N LEU A 64 4.78 4.19 -5.72
CA LEU A 64 4.90 5.64 -5.50
C LEU A 64 4.80 5.99 -4.01
N VAL A 65 3.85 5.39 -3.27
CA VAL A 65 3.72 5.60 -1.83
C VAL A 65 5.02 5.21 -1.11
N ILE A 66 5.62 4.06 -1.43
CA ILE A 66 6.87 3.63 -0.80
C ILE A 66 8.00 4.63 -1.09
N ILE A 67 8.17 5.04 -2.35
CA ILE A 67 9.19 6.03 -2.73
C ILE A 67 8.99 7.34 -1.98
N VAL A 68 7.79 7.92 -2.07
CA VAL A 68 7.46 9.20 -1.46
C VAL A 68 7.66 9.14 0.06
N THR A 69 7.17 8.08 0.70
CA THR A 69 7.34 7.92 2.15
C THR A 69 8.80 7.68 2.55
N MET A 70 9.62 7.00 1.74
CA MET A 70 11.07 6.89 1.99
C MET A 70 11.76 8.26 1.97
N PHE A 71 11.44 9.12 1.00
CA PHE A 71 11.96 10.48 0.97
C PHE A 71 11.48 11.31 2.16
N ILE A 72 10.18 11.25 2.48
CA ILE A 72 9.59 11.99 3.59
C ILE A 72 10.16 11.55 4.94
N LYS A 73 10.32 10.24 5.17
CA LYS A 73 10.90 9.70 6.41
C LYS A 73 12.24 10.34 6.76
N ARG A 74 13.06 10.62 5.75
CA ARG A 74 14.36 11.30 5.93
C ARG A 74 14.22 12.67 6.58
N TYR A 75 13.10 13.36 6.43
CA TYR A 75 12.87 14.70 6.98
C TYR A 75 12.07 14.69 8.28
N ILE A 76 11.16 13.72 8.48
CA ILE A 76 10.27 13.69 9.65
C ILE A 76 10.85 12.89 10.82
N MET A 77 11.72 11.92 10.57
CA MET A 77 12.29 11.04 11.60
C MET A 77 13.78 11.27 11.86
N ILE A 78 14.25 12.52 11.68
CA ILE A 78 15.54 12.97 12.21
C ILE A 78 15.42 13.16 13.72
#